data_AF-A0A1Y4F365-F1
#
_entry.id   AF-A0A1Y4F365-F1
#
_cell.length_a   1.000
_cell.length_b   1.000
_cell.length_c   1.000
_cell.angle_alpha   90.00
_cell.angle_beta   90.00
_cell.angle_gamma   90.00
#
_symmetry.space_group_name_H-M   'P 1'
#
loop_
_entity.id
_entity.type
_entity.pdbx_description
1 polymer ?
#
loop_
_entity_poly.entity_id
_entity_poly.type
_entity_poly.pdbx_seq_one_letter_code
_entity_poly.pdbx_strand_id
1 'polypeptide(L)'
;MLEKILEEIDDLPVITDMDDGCLLKYADVEDIIRKYMNDDWIPAEERLPDNANHKGAICPKYRILTEYGETVGWYNPDSGGWYVLLWFMTGRFLESEIDFDRGGIPKVLFFKKKDFVLAWKPFEPYRPEKGVEV
;
A
#
# COMPACT_ATOMS: atom_id res chain seq x y z
N MET A 1 13.48 -6.90 -7.91
CA MET A 1 13.46 -5.84 -6.88
C MET A 1 14.88 -5.39 -6.62
N LEU A 2 15.76 -6.25 -6.07
CA LEU A 2 17.18 -5.93 -5.86
C LEU A 2 17.91 -5.48 -7.14
N GLU A 3 17.75 -6.20 -8.26
CA GLU A 3 18.35 -5.81 -9.55
C GLU A 3 17.97 -4.39 -10.01
N LYS A 4 16.71 -3.99 -9.82
CA LYS A 4 16.23 -2.64 -10.18
C LYS A 4 16.75 -1.55 -9.24
N ILE A 5 16.96 -1.89 -7.96
CA ILE A 5 17.58 -0.99 -6.99
C ILE A 5 19.03 -0.73 -7.41
N LEU A 6 19.78 -1.79 -7.75
CA LEU A 6 21.17 -1.66 -8.17
C LEU A 6 21.30 -0.89 -9.48
N GLU A 7 20.47 -1.20 -10.47
CA GLU A 7 20.44 -0.48 -11.76
C GLU A 7 20.19 1.04 -11.57
N GLU A 8 19.23 1.43 -10.74
CA GLU A 8 18.94 2.86 -10.50
C GLU A 8 20.01 3.56 -9.65
N ILE A 9 20.72 2.83 -8.77
CA ILE A 9 21.88 3.35 -8.02
C ILE A 9 23.08 3.57 -8.94
N ASP A 10 23.33 2.64 -9.88
CA ASP A 10 24.43 2.74 -10.85
C ASP A 10 24.24 3.92 -11.81
N ASP A 11 23.00 4.32 -12.08
CA ASP A 11 22.64 5.48 -12.91
C ASP A 11 22.75 6.83 -12.19
N LEU A 12 23.03 6.85 -10.87
CA LEU A 12 23.14 8.10 -10.10
C LEU A 12 24.40 8.91 -10.49
N PRO A 13 24.30 10.25 -10.50
CA PRO A 13 25.45 11.10 -10.77
C PRO A 13 26.47 11.01 -9.61
N VAL A 14 27.67 10.55 -9.95
CA VAL A 14 28.80 10.49 -9.01
C VAL A 14 29.26 11.90 -8.66
N ILE A 15 29.38 12.19 -7.35
CA ILE A 15 29.82 13.50 -6.82
C ILE A 15 31.32 13.68 -7.02
N THR A 16 32.10 12.62 -6.79
CA THR A 16 33.54 12.56 -7.02
C THR A 16 33.96 11.15 -7.36
N ASP A 17 34.80 11.01 -8.38
CA ASP A 17 35.46 9.76 -8.73
C ASP A 17 36.87 9.79 -8.13
N MET A 18 37.12 8.97 -7.11
CA MET A 18 38.45 8.77 -6.54
C MET A 18 39.03 7.48 -7.09
N ASP A 19 40.36 7.37 -7.16
CA ASP A 19 41.05 6.20 -7.73
C ASP A 19 40.59 4.84 -7.15
N ASP A 20 39.96 4.84 -5.95
CA ASP A 20 39.46 3.64 -5.25
C ASP A 20 37.94 3.69 -4.92
N GLY A 21 37.14 4.63 -5.47
CA GLY A 21 35.69 4.61 -5.25
C GLY A 21 34.89 5.84 -5.67
N CYS A 22 33.57 5.64 -5.80
CA CYS A 22 32.61 6.65 -6.19
C CYS A 22 31.83 7.16 -4.97
N LEU A 23 31.65 8.48 -4.83
CA LEU A 23 30.76 9.05 -3.83
C LEU A 23 29.38 9.35 -4.42
N LEU A 24 28.35 8.74 -3.85
CA LEU A 24 26.95 9.02 -4.15
C LEU A 24 26.34 9.89 -3.04
N LYS A 25 25.29 10.64 -3.38
CA LYS A 25 24.52 11.35 -2.37
C LYS A 25 23.71 10.34 -1.59
N TYR A 26 23.92 10.32 -0.29
CA TYR A 26 23.18 9.44 0.62
C TYR A 26 21.66 9.58 0.47
N ALA A 27 21.14 10.81 0.30
CA ALA A 27 19.71 11.05 0.11
C ALA A 27 19.15 10.35 -1.14
N ASP A 28 19.88 10.39 -2.26
CA ASP A 28 19.42 9.78 -3.51
C ASP A 28 19.39 8.25 -3.40
N VAL A 29 20.41 7.66 -2.76
CA VAL A 29 20.47 6.21 -2.50
C VAL A 29 19.38 5.79 -1.51
N GLU A 30 19.15 6.58 -0.46
CA GLU A 30 18.08 6.34 0.51
C GLU A 30 16.69 6.38 -0.16
N ASP A 31 16.44 7.34 -1.04
CA ASP A 31 15.18 7.46 -1.78
C ASP A 31 14.95 6.26 -2.70
N ILE A 32 15.98 5.80 -3.41
CA ILE A 32 15.89 4.59 -4.25
C ILE A 32 15.60 3.36 -3.38
N ILE A 33 16.33 3.16 -2.29
CA ILE A 33 16.10 2.03 -1.39
C ILE A 33 14.68 2.08 -0.84
N ARG A 34 14.21 3.23 -0.35
CA ARG A 34 12.85 3.41 0.18
C ARG A 34 11.77 3.15 -0.87
N LYS A 35 11.98 3.61 -2.10
CA LYS A 35 11.08 3.39 -3.25
C LYS A 35 10.83 1.91 -3.48
N TYR A 36 11.85 1.07 -3.40
CA TYR A 36 11.74 -0.37 -3.70
C TYR A 36 11.57 -1.27 -2.48
N MET A 37 11.98 -0.84 -1.29
CA MET A 37 11.80 -1.62 -0.05
C MET A 37 10.38 -1.56 0.50
N ASN A 38 9.60 -0.54 0.13
CA ASN A 38 8.21 -0.41 0.58
C ASN A 38 7.20 -1.20 -0.28
N ASP A 39 7.61 -2.15 -1.14
CA ASP A 39 6.69 -2.99 -1.94
C ASP A 39 5.55 -2.21 -2.65
N ASP A 40 5.84 -1.00 -3.12
CA ASP A 40 4.88 -0.05 -3.73
C ASP A 40 3.74 0.40 -2.80
N TRP A 41 3.88 0.24 -1.48
CA TRP A 41 2.97 0.78 -0.48
C TRP A 41 3.09 2.30 -0.39
N ILE A 42 1.95 2.98 -0.55
CA ILE A 42 1.82 4.42 -0.44
C ILE A 42 1.25 4.74 0.95
N PRO A 43 1.96 5.46 1.82
CA PRO A 43 1.43 5.89 3.11
C PRO A 43 0.15 6.71 2.93
N ALA A 44 -0.91 6.38 3.67
CA ALA A 44 -2.20 7.08 3.55
C ALA A 44 -2.14 8.53 4.08
N GLU A 45 -1.15 8.81 4.93
CA GLU A 45 -0.85 10.17 5.39
C GLU A 45 -0.27 11.03 4.27
N GLU A 46 0.64 10.46 3.47
CA GLU A 46 1.29 11.12 2.35
C GLU A 46 0.32 11.40 1.21
N ARG A 47 -0.43 10.37 0.78
CA ARG A 47 -1.28 10.47 -0.41
C ARG A 47 -2.51 9.58 -0.30
N LEU A 48 -3.67 10.12 -0.69
CA LEU A 48 -4.90 9.35 -0.90
C LEU A 48 -4.98 8.81 -2.33
N PRO A 49 -5.81 7.80 -2.60
CA PRO A 49 -5.97 7.30 -3.96
C PRO A 49 -6.49 8.35 -4.94
N ASP A 50 -6.20 8.18 -6.23
CA ASP A 50 -6.49 9.20 -7.26
C ASP A 50 -7.98 9.56 -7.37
N ASN A 51 -8.87 8.64 -6.99
CA ASN A 51 -10.31 8.87 -6.96
C ASN A 51 -10.75 9.78 -5.80
N ALA A 52 -9.90 10.03 -4.79
CA ALA A 52 -10.25 10.75 -3.56
C ALA A 52 -10.74 12.20 -3.79
N ASN A 53 -10.29 12.85 -4.87
CA ASN A 53 -10.65 14.23 -5.19
C ASN A 53 -11.86 14.34 -6.13
N HIS A 54 -12.45 13.22 -6.54
CA HIS A 54 -13.51 13.17 -7.54
C HIS A 54 -14.81 12.63 -6.92
N LYS A 55 -15.69 13.51 -6.44
CA LYS A 55 -17.00 13.11 -5.91
C LYS A 55 -17.81 12.34 -6.96
N GLY A 56 -18.52 11.30 -6.52
CA GLY A 56 -19.23 10.36 -7.39
C GLY A 56 -18.32 9.42 -8.21
N ALA A 57 -17.00 9.47 -8.05
CA ALA A 57 -16.12 8.51 -8.71
C ALA A 57 -16.32 7.09 -8.17
N ILE A 58 -16.08 6.11 -9.03
CA ILE A 58 -16.00 4.70 -8.64
C ILE A 58 -14.94 4.56 -7.53
N CYS A 59 -15.18 3.66 -6.59
CA CYS A 59 -14.27 3.35 -5.49
C CYS A 59 -13.48 2.08 -5.87
N PRO A 60 -12.25 2.18 -6.42
CA PRO A 60 -11.48 1.01 -6.82
C PRO A 60 -11.05 0.21 -5.61
N LYS A 61 -10.82 -1.09 -5.82
CA LYS A 61 -10.30 -1.97 -4.78
C LYS A 61 -8.79 -1.77 -4.65
N TYR A 62 -8.31 -1.65 -3.43
CA TYR A 62 -6.90 -1.53 -3.07
C TYR A 62 -6.51 -2.64 -2.09
N ARG A 63 -5.22 -3.01 -2.11
CA ARG A 63 -4.59 -3.63 -0.94
C ARG A 63 -4.31 -2.50 0.07
N ILE A 64 -4.58 -2.76 1.34
CA ILE A 64 -4.39 -1.80 2.43
C ILE A 64 -3.65 -2.47 3.59
N LEU A 65 -2.75 -1.71 4.20
CA LEU A 65 -2.05 -2.09 5.41
C LEU A 65 -2.71 -1.38 6.59
N THR A 66 -3.11 -2.14 7.60
CA THR A 66 -3.70 -1.64 8.85
C THR A 66 -2.77 -2.00 10.02
N GLU A 67 -3.06 -1.49 11.21
CA GLU A 67 -2.36 -1.89 12.43
C GLU A 67 -2.48 -3.40 12.74
N TYR A 68 -3.48 -4.08 12.16
CA TYR A 68 -3.71 -5.52 12.31
C TYR A 68 -3.20 -6.36 11.13
N GLY A 69 -2.51 -5.74 10.17
CA GLY A 69 -1.94 -6.39 8.99
C GLY A 69 -2.61 -6.01 7.67
N GLU A 70 -2.27 -6.76 6.62
CA GLU A 70 -2.74 -6.51 5.25
C GLU A 70 -4.17 -7.03 5.01
N THR A 71 -4.97 -6.22 4.33
CA THR A 71 -6.30 -6.59 3.84
C THR A 71 -6.66 -5.81 2.57
N VAL A 72 -7.94 -5.76 2.21
CA VAL A 72 -8.47 -5.02 1.07
C VAL A 72 -9.46 -3.95 1.50
N GLY A 73 -9.51 -2.86 0.73
CA GLY A 73 -10.45 -1.76 0.98
C GLY A 73 -10.66 -0.85 -0.22
N TRP A 74 -11.53 0.14 -0.05
CA TRP A 74 -11.94 1.09 -1.07
C TRP A 74 -12.08 2.48 -0.45
N TYR A 75 -11.41 3.48 -1.04
CA TYR A 75 -11.61 4.87 -0.61
C TYR A 75 -12.84 5.47 -1.29
N ASN A 76 -13.75 6.02 -0.49
CA ASN A 76 -14.95 6.68 -0.96
C ASN A 76 -14.79 8.22 -0.85
N PRO A 77 -14.71 8.95 -1.99
CA PRO A 77 -14.51 10.40 -1.99
C PRO A 77 -15.72 11.18 -1.47
N ASP A 78 -16.94 10.65 -1.60
CA ASP A 78 -18.15 11.30 -1.11
C ASP A 78 -18.25 11.25 0.42
N SER A 79 -17.80 10.14 1.01
CA SER A 79 -17.75 9.95 2.46
C SER A 79 -16.45 10.47 3.09
N GLY A 80 -15.41 10.67 2.28
CA GLY A 80 -14.08 11.09 2.71
C GLY A 80 -13.38 10.06 3.59
N GLY A 81 -13.52 8.77 3.28
CA GLY A 81 -12.98 7.71 4.12
C GLY A 81 -12.90 6.34 3.45
N TRP A 82 -12.32 5.39 4.17
CA TRP A 82 -12.06 4.03 3.72
C TRP A 82 -13.17 3.08 4.13
N TYR A 83 -13.61 2.25 3.20
CA TYR A 83 -14.30 1.00 3.50
C TYR A 83 -13.26 -0.13 3.52
N VAL A 84 -13.15 -0.84 4.63
CA VAL A 84 -12.09 -1.84 4.88
C VAL A 84 -12.73 -3.19 5.18
N LEU A 85 -12.26 -4.23 4.50
CA LEU A 85 -12.67 -5.60 4.78
C LEU A 85 -11.83 -6.17 5.93
N LEU A 86 -12.45 -6.67 6.99
CA LEU A 86 -11.77 -7.37 8.09
C LEU A 86 -12.29 -8.80 8.20
N TRP A 87 -11.37 -9.76 8.39
CA TRP A 87 -11.65 -11.20 8.33
C TRP A 87 -11.74 -11.90 9.69
N PHE A 88 -11.66 -11.18 10.81
CA PHE A 88 -11.45 -11.78 12.13
C PHE A 88 -12.37 -11.25 13.24
N MET A 89 -13.62 -10.88 12.92
CA MET A 89 -14.55 -10.28 13.89
C MET A 89 -15.58 -11.28 14.41
N THR A 90 -15.75 -11.36 15.73
CA THR A 90 -16.72 -12.28 16.37
C THR A 90 -18.14 -11.72 16.46
N GLY A 91 -18.34 -10.40 16.59
CA GLY A 91 -19.70 -9.83 16.65
C GLY A 91 -19.82 -8.31 16.62
N ARG A 92 -19.28 -7.62 17.63
CA ARG A 92 -19.28 -6.16 17.86
C ARG A 92 -17.99 -5.52 17.36
N PHE A 93 -18.03 -4.19 17.22
CA PHE A 93 -16.93 -3.39 16.68
C PHE A 93 -15.98 -2.89 17.79
N LEU A 94 -15.42 -3.81 18.56
CA LEU A 94 -14.44 -3.51 19.59
C LEU A 94 -13.12 -4.22 19.24
N GLU A 95 -11.99 -3.58 19.50
CA GLU A 95 -10.65 -4.16 19.35
C GLU A 95 -10.54 -5.49 20.14
N SER A 96 -11.20 -5.57 21.30
CA SER A 96 -11.29 -6.78 22.13
C SER A 96 -12.03 -7.95 21.49
N GLU A 97 -12.70 -7.76 20.35
CA GLU A 97 -13.46 -8.79 19.64
C GLU A 97 -12.81 -9.24 18.33
N ILE A 98 -11.59 -8.74 18.04
CA ILE A 98 -10.71 -9.28 17.01
C ILE A 98 -10.21 -10.65 17.52
N ASP A 99 -10.62 -11.72 16.86
CA ASP A 99 -10.23 -13.08 17.16
C ASP A 99 -9.66 -13.72 15.89
N PHE A 100 -8.33 -13.78 15.81
CA PHE A 100 -7.61 -14.35 14.67
C PHE A 100 -7.80 -15.87 14.53
N ASP A 101 -8.26 -16.56 15.58
CA ASP A 101 -8.47 -18.02 15.60
C ASP A 101 -9.94 -18.41 15.37
N ARG A 102 -10.90 -17.56 15.78
CA ARG A 102 -12.35 -17.86 15.77
C ARG A 102 -13.21 -16.90 14.96
N GLY A 103 -12.63 -15.82 14.43
CA GLY A 103 -13.33 -14.89 13.55
C GLY A 103 -13.73 -15.59 12.24
N GLY A 104 -15.04 -15.77 12.02
CA GLY A 104 -15.55 -16.54 10.88
C GLY A 104 -16.33 -15.71 9.85
N ILE A 105 -16.50 -14.40 10.07
CA ILE A 105 -17.38 -13.57 9.25
C ILE A 105 -16.61 -12.35 8.71
N PRO A 106 -16.40 -12.24 7.39
CA PRO A 106 -15.88 -11.02 6.79
C PRO A 106 -16.84 -9.85 7.00
N LYS A 107 -16.32 -8.71 7.45
CA LYS A 107 -17.11 -7.47 7.60
C LYS A 107 -16.44 -6.31 6.88
N VAL A 108 -17.23 -5.49 6.20
CA VAL A 108 -16.79 -4.22 5.61
C VAL A 108 -17.11 -3.10 6.59
N LEU A 109 -16.11 -2.32 7.00
CA LEU A 109 -16.24 -1.23 7.96
C LEU A 109 -15.77 0.08 7.39
N PHE A 110 -16.43 1.16 7.79
CA PHE A 110 -16.09 2.51 7.37
C PHE A 110 -15.18 3.20 8.40
N PHE A 111 -14.06 3.72 7.93
CA PHE A 111 -13.10 4.50 8.71
C PHE A 111 -12.88 5.86 8.06
N LYS A 112 -13.28 6.92 8.78
CA LYS A 112 -13.04 8.30 8.35
C LYS A 112 -11.63 8.79 8.67
N LYS A 113 -11.00 8.21 9.70
CA LYS A 113 -9.66 8.58 10.16
C LYS A 113 -8.59 7.90 9.29
N LYS A 114 -7.50 8.63 9.05
CA LYS A 114 -6.30 8.10 8.40
C LYS A 114 -5.59 7.07 9.29
N ASP A 115 -5.74 7.19 10.61
CA ASP A 115 -4.99 6.42 11.61
C ASP A 115 -5.16 4.89 11.48
N PHE A 116 -6.29 4.41 10.94
CA PHE A 116 -6.54 2.97 10.79
C PHE A 116 -5.89 2.36 9.53
N VAL A 117 -5.85 3.12 8.42
CA VAL A 117 -5.25 2.67 7.16
C VAL A 117 -3.89 3.32 7.06
N LEU A 118 -2.83 2.57 7.34
CA LEU A 118 -1.46 3.07 7.39
C LEU A 118 -0.90 3.31 5.98
N ALA A 119 -1.12 2.36 5.08
CA ALA A 119 -0.67 2.44 3.69
C ALA A 119 -1.63 1.71 2.75
N TRP A 120 -1.54 2.01 1.45
CA TRP A 120 -2.34 1.37 0.42
C TRP A 120 -1.55 1.18 -0.86
N LYS A 121 -1.96 0.22 -1.71
CA LYS A 121 -1.43 0.08 -3.07
C LYS A 121 -2.49 -0.48 -4.02
N PRO A 122 -2.38 -0.21 -5.34
CA PRO A 122 -3.29 -0.75 -6.34
C PRO A 122 -3.43 -2.27 -6.22
N PHE A 123 -4.66 -2.78 -6.34
CA PHE A 123 -4.88 -4.21 -6.47
C PHE A 123 -4.54 -4.61 -7.90
N GLU A 124 -3.50 -5.43 -8.10
CA GLU A 124 -3.14 -5.87 -9.44
C GLU A 124 -4.27 -6.72 -10.05
N PRO A 125 -4.71 -6.43 -11.29
CA PRO A 125 -5.71 -7.24 -11.96
C PRO A 125 -5.18 -8.65 -12.20
N TYR A 126 -6.04 -9.67 -12.01
CA TYR A 126 -5.73 -11.04 -12.38
C TYR A 126 -5.37 -11.11 -13.87
N ARG A 127 -4.15 -11.58 -14.17
CA ARG A 127 -3.69 -11.86 -15.53
C ARG A 127 -3.69 -13.38 -15.70
N PRO A 128 -4.73 -13.97 -16.34
CA PRO A 128 -4.72 -15.41 -16.61
C PRO A 128 -3.51 -15.76 -17.48
N GLU A 129 -2.96 -16.95 -17.26
CA GLU A 129 -1.96 -17.52 -18.17
C GLU A 129 -2.58 -17.62 -19.57
N LYS A 130 -1.78 -17.32 -20.61
CA LYS A 130 -2.24 -17.38 -22.00
C LYS A 130 -2.83 -18.77 -22.28
N GLY A 131 -4.14 -18.83 -22.56
CA GLY A 131 -4.84 -20.05 -22.95
C GLY A 131 -6.02 -20.46 -22.05
N VAL A 132 -6.26 -19.75 -20.94
CA VAL A 132 -7.47 -19.92 -20.14
C VAL A 132 -8.45 -18.81 -20.49
N GLU A 133 -9.46 -19.12 -21.31
CA GLU A 133 -10.63 -18.23 -21.47
C GLU A 133 -11.43 -18.21 -20.17
N VAL A 134 -11.78 -17.00 -19.71
CA VAL A 134 -12.57 -16.75 -18.49
C VAL A 134 -14.05 -16.73 -18.84
#